data_AF-A0A196S5M0-F1
#
_entry.id   AF-A0A196S5M0-F1
#
_cell.length_a   1.000
_cell.length_b   1.000
_cell.length_c   1.000
_cell.angle_alpha   90.00
_cell.angle_beta   90.00
_cell.angle_gamma   90.00
#
_symmetry.space_group_name_H-M   'P 1'
#
loop_
_entity.id
_entity.type
_entity.pdbx_description
1 polymer ?
#
loop_
_entity_poly.entity_id
_entity_poly.type
_entity_poly.pdbx_seq_one_letter_code
_entity_poly.pdbx_strand_id
1 'polypeptide(L)'
;MANALVVIFMGSRPDYSVSDKIQNCLKRFQIKCDIRIASAHKTPKHLLQLIEKYEALSIPKVYITVTGRSNALSGITDAAVTTPVIICPPYSTTFNGIDIFSSIRMPSGVCPMLVQDPENAGLAAAKILAVYDATIRSALQEYHKRCFDQTTVDDVIVHSKSYISTIDAARANTLSKTNLEGINTTNLYVGKVRDRFESGDKVVLITTDRMSGFDRELCTVPFKGQVLNLTSAWWFKHTEHIIPNHVLAVPDPNVTIGRKCTPFPIEFVMRGYITGSTSTSLWTNYQQGVRKYCGIDLPEGLKKNQKLWENLITPTTKSDVHDELISPEDVVSRGFMSQEDWDYCSSKAKELFVDELSRRYIQLYELITGEDFQFPESSKNAADRIHDVLLG
;
A
#
# COMPACT_ATOMS: atom_id res chain seq x y z
N MET A 1 -5.91 17.61 -23.47
CA MET A 1 -5.97 16.49 -24.44
C MET A 1 -4.60 16.35 -25.05
N ALA A 2 -4.09 15.12 -25.18
CA ALA A 2 -2.78 14.87 -25.77
C ALA A 2 -2.73 15.38 -27.21
N ASN A 3 -1.62 16.00 -27.61
CA ASN A 3 -1.43 16.50 -28.98
C ASN A 3 -0.91 15.37 -29.88
N ALA A 4 -1.65 14.27 -29.96
CA ALA A 4 -1.30 13.09 -30.72
C ALA A 4 -2.53 12.42 -31.31
N LEU A 5 -2.33 11.70 -32.43
CA LEU A 5 -3.41 11.05 -33.17
C LEU A 5 -3.09 9.58 -33.44
N VAL A 6 -4.06 8.71 -33.18
CA VAL A 6 -4.06 7.35 -33.71
C VAL A 6 -5.07 7.26 -34.85
N VAL A 7 -4.63 6.76 -36.00
CA VAL A 7 -5.49 6.54 -37.16
C VAL A 7 -5.68 5.05 -37.36
N ILE A 8 -6.91 4.57 -37.28
CA ILE A 8 -7.24 3.17 -37.49
C ILE A 8 -7.81 3.00 -38.91
N PHE A 9 -7.09 2.28 -39.77
CA PHE A 9 -7.60 1.83 -41.05
C PHE A 9 -8.16 0.42 -40.93
N MET A 10 -9.45 0.26 -41.23
CA MET A 10 -10.10 -1.04 -41.25
C MET A 10 -10.46 -1.47 -42.68
N GLY A 11 -10.31 -2.76 -42.96
CA GLY A 11 -10.56 -3.32 -44.30
C GLY A 11 -12.04 -3.33 -44.68
N SER A 12 -12.92 -3.44 -43.69
CA SER A 12 -14.37 -3.57 -43.86
C SER A 12 -15.15 -3.20 -42.59
N ARG A 13 -16.49 -3.14 -42.67
CA ARG A 13 -17.36 -2.84 -41.51
C ARG A 13 -17.26 -3.87 -40.36
N PRO A 14 -17.19 -5.20 -40.60
CA PRO A 14 -17.01 -6.20 -39.53
C PRO A 14 -15.79 -5.97 -38.63
N ASP A 15 -14.72 -5.39 -39.18
CA ASP A 15 -13.48 -5.08 -38.46
C ASP A 15 -13.66 -3.96 -37.41
N TYR A 16 -14.82 -3.29 -37.38
CA TYR A 16 -15.14 -2.24 -36.41
C TYR A 16 -15.10 -2.76 -34.97
N SER A 17 -15.51 -4.00 -34.72
CA SER A 17 -15.52 -4.57 -33.35
C SER A 17 -14.14 -4.63 -32.70
N VAL A 18 -13.09 -4.87 -33.49
CA VAL A 18 -11.69 -4.81 -33.06
C VAL A 18 -11.24 -3.35 -32.92
N SER A 19 -11.58 -2.51 -33.89
CA SER A 19 -11.26 -1.07 -33.90
C SER A 19 -11.84 -0.33 -32.69
N ASP A 20 -13.06 -0.69 -32.27
CA ASP A 20 -13.74 -0.12 -31.11
C ASP A 20 -13.02 -0.44 -29.79
N LYS A 21 -12.55 -1.69 -29.63
CA LYS A 21 -11.73 -2.10 -28.47
C LYS A 21 -10.42 -1.29 -28.40
N ILE A 22 -9.75 -1.11 -29.54
CA ILE A 22 -8.55 -0.28 -29.64
C ILE A 22 -8.87 1.17 -29.23
N GLN A 23 -9.94 1.75 -29.79
CA GLN A 23 -10.37 3.11 -29.46
C GLN A 23 -10.68 3.26 -27.96
N ASN A 24 -11.37 2.30 -27.36
CA ASN A 24 -11.73 2.34 -25.94
C ASN A 24 -10.49 2.25 -25.03
N CYS A 25 -9.44 1.53 -25.46
CA CYS A 25 -8.13 1.57 -24.80
C CYS A 25 -7.51 2.98 -24.88
N LEU A 26 -7.45 3.57 -26.07
CA LEU A 26 -6.85 4.90 -26.31
C LEU A 26 -7.55 6.04 -25.55
N LYS A 27 -8.88 5.95 -25.36
CA LYS A 27 -9.66 6.91 -24.55
C LYS A 27 -9.13 7.03 -23.12
N ARG A 28 -8.63 5.94 -22.52
CA ARG A 28 -8.08 5.92 -21.16
C ARG A 28 -6.86 6.83 -21.02
N PHE A 29 -6.12 7.04 -22.11
CA PHE A 29 -4.93 7.87 -22.18
C PHE A 29 -5.20 9.25 -22.82
N GLN A 30 -6.48 9.58 -23.05
CA GLN A 30 -6.91 10.83 -23.71
C GLN A 30 -6.27 11.04 -25.09
N ILE A 31 -5.98 9.96 -25.81
CA ILE A 31 -5.42 9.99 -27.16
C ILE A 31 -6.56 10.11 -28.17
N LYS A 32 -6.46 11.06 -29.10
CA LYS A 32 -7.44 11.20 -30.17
C LYS A 32 -7.33 10.02 -31.13
N CYS A 33 -8.44 9.40 -31.47
CA CYS A 33 -8.51 8.26 -32.37
C CYS A 33 -9.47 8.56 -33.51
N ASP A 34 -9.05 8.30 -34.75
CA ASP A 34 -9.88 8.43 -35.94
C ASP A 34 -9.95 7.09 -36.68
N ILE A 35 -11.16 6.62 -37.00
CA ILE A 35 -11.39 5.31 -37.63
C ILE A 35 -11.88 5.51 -39.06
N ARG A 36 -11.30 4.77 -40.01
CA ARG A 36 -11.62 4.86 -41.44
C ARG A 36 -11.72 3.48 -42.06
N ILE A 37 -12.77 3.25 -42.87
CA ILE A 37 -12.86 2.05 -43.71
C ILE A 37 -12.11 2.35 -45.01
N ALA A 38 -11.02 1.63 -45.26
CA ALA A 38 -10.20 1.79 -46.44
C ALA A 38 -9.65 0.43 -46.88
N SER A 39 -10.28 -0.18 -47.88
CA SER A 39 -9.86 -1.49 -48.37
C SER A 39 -8.72 -1.32 -49.38
N ALA A 40 -7.55 -1.86 -49.05
CA ALA A 40 -6.41 -1.92 -49.97
C ALA A 40 -6.74 -2.64 -51.30
N HIS A 41 -7.60 -3.66 -51.25
CA HIS A 41 -7.95 -4.44 -52.44
C HIS A 41 -9.07 -3.79 -53.27
N LYS A 42 -10.09 -3.20 -52.61
CA LYS A 42 -11.28 -2.69 -53.29
C LYS A 42 -11.18 -1.20 -53.65
N THR A 43 -10.52 -0.41 -52.81
CA THR A 43 -10.48 1.06 -52.93
C THR A 43 -9.06 1.62 -52.68
N PRO A 44 -8.02 1.14 -53.39
CA PRO A 44 -6.63 1.53 -53.13
C PRO A 44 -6.37 3.04 -53.26
N LYS A 45 -6.97 3.71 -54.25
CA LYS A 45 -6.84 5.16 -54.41
C LYS A 45 -7.38 5.94 -53.21
N HIS A 46 -8.49 5.47 -52.62
CA HIS A 46 -9.08 6.11 -51.44
C HIS A 46 -8.18 5.96 -50.21
N LEU A 47 -7.55 4.79 -50.02
CA LEU A 47 -6.58 4.56 -48.95
C LEU A 47 -5.41 5.54 -49.06
N LEU A 48 -4.80 5.68 -50.25
CA LEU A 48 -3.67 6.58 -50.46
C LEU A 48 -4.04 8.05 -50.21
N GLN A 49 -5.23 8.50 -50.65
CA GLN A 49 -5.74 9.85 -50.35
C GLN A 49 -5.94 10.10 -48.85
N LEU A 50 -6.41 9.09 -48.11
CA LEU A 50 -6.53 9.19 -46.66
C LEU A 50 -5.16 9.29 -45.99
N ILE A 51 -4.20 8.45 -46.42
CA ILE A 51 -2.82 8.50 -45.91
C ILE A 51 -2.23 9.89 -46.14
N GLU A 52 -2.29 10.42 -47.36
CA GLU A 52 -1.80 11.76 -47.70
C GLU A 52 -2.42 12.85 -46.80
N LYS A 53 -3.74 12.76 -46.57
CA LYS A 53 -4.45 13.67 -45.67
C LYS A 53 -3.93 13.64 -44.23
N TYR A 54 -3.63 12.45 -43.69
CA TYR A 54 -3.13 12.33 -42.31
C TYR A 54 -1.63 12.64 -42.22
N GLU A 55 -0.84 12.31 -43.24
CA GLU A 55 0.58 12.66 -43.32
C GLU A 55 0.80 14.17 -43.37
N ALA A 56 -0.10 14.94 -44.00
CA ALA A 56 -0.08 16.39 -44.00
C ALA A 56 -0.22 17.04 -42.59
N LEU A 57 -0.70 16.29 -41.58
CA LEU A 57 -0.81 16.80 -40.22
C LEU A 57 0.55 16.82 -39.51
N SER A 58 0.96 17.98 -38.99
CA SER A 58 2.20 18.14 -38.21
C SER A 58 2.03 17.78 -36.72
N ILE A 59 1.48 16.59 -36.45
CA ILE A 59 1.30 16.06 -35.09
C ILE A 59 1.86 14.64 -34.99
N PRO A 60 2.38 14.23 -33.82
CA PRO A 60 2.71 12.83 -33.53
C PRO A 60 1.54 11.91 -33.85
N LYS A 61 1.81 10.85 -34.60
CA LYS A 61 0.77 9.91 -35.03
C LYS A 61 1.27 8.48 -35.11
N VAL A 62 0.34 7.55 -34.96
CA VAL A 62 0.54 6.10 -35.12
C VAL A 62 -0.62 5.56 -35.95
N TYR A 63 -0.32 4.73 -36.94
CA TYR A 63 -1.35 4.03 -37.70
C TYR A 63 -1.59 2.65 -37.11
N ILE A 64 -2.85 2.24 -37.05
CA ILE A 64 -3.23 0.88 -36.70
C ILE A 64 -4.08 0.34 -37.84
N THR A 65 -3.72 -0.83 -38.36
CA THR A 65 -4.45 -1.49 -39.42
C THR A 65 -5.18 -2.71 -38.88
N VAL A 66 -6.47 -2.81 -39.21
CA VAL A 66 -7.36 -3.89 -38.79
C VAL A 66 -7.92 -4.55 -40.04
N THR A 67 -7.30 -5.65 -40.46
CA THR A 67 -7.78 -6.46 -41.58
C THR A 67 -7.49 -7.93 -41.31
N GLY A 68 -8.46 -8.80 -41.56
CA GLY A 68 -8.27 -10.25 -41.58
C GLY A 68 -7.93 -10.75 -42.99
N ARG A 69 -7.77 -12.07 -43.15
CA ARG A 69 -7.53 -12.74 -44.44
C ARG A 69 -6.20 -12.32 -45.09
N SER A 70 -6.23 -11.58 -46.20
CA SER A 70 -5.03 -11.08 -46.88
C SER A 70 -4.66 -9.71 -46.33
N ASN A 71 -3.50 -9.61 -45.68
CA ASN A 71 -3.07 -8.35 -45.07
C ASN A 71 -2.34 -7.39 -46.04
N ALA A 72 -2.99 -7.04 -47.16
CA ALA A 72 -2.47 -6.01 -48.05
C ALA A 72 -2.56 -4.59 -47.45
N LEU A 73 -3.57 -4.35 -46.60
CA LEU A 73 -3.81 -3.04 -46.00
C LEU A 73 -2.62 -2.58 -45.16
N SER A 74 -2.06 -3.46 -44.32
CA SER A 74 -0.93 -3.10 -43.47
C SER A 74 0.33 -2.87 -44.27
N GLY A 75 0.65 -3.76 -45.22
CA GLY A 75 1.84 -3.62 -46.03
C GLY A 75 1.82 -2.33 -46.87
N ILE A 76 0.68 -1.99 -47.47
CA ILE A 76 0.54 -0.73 -48.24
C ILE A 76 0.61 0.49 -47.34
N THR A 77 -0.05 0.45 -46.17
CA THR A 77 -0.05 1.58 -45.24
C THR A 77 1.39 1.85 -44.76
N ASP A 78 2.10 0.82 -44.32
CA ASP A 78 3.47 0.92 -43.82
C ASP A 78 4.46 1.36 -44.89
N ALA A 79 4.37 0.81 -46.11
CA ALA A 79 5.20 1.24 -47.23
C ALA A 79 4.98 2.72 -47.63
N ALA A 80 3.82 3.29 -47.30
CA ALA A 80 3.42 4.64 -47.71
C ALA A 80 3.69 5.72 -46.64
N VAL A 81 4.15 5.35 -45.45
CA VAL A 81 4.35 6.30 -44.33
C VAL A 81 5.73 6.11 -43.70
N THR A 82 6.23 7.14 -43.02
CA THR A 82 7.44 7.05 -42.19
C THR A 82 7.15 6.89 -40.71
N THR A 83 5.86 6.86 -40.34
CA THR A 83 5.41 6.76 -38.94
C THR A 83 5.09 5.31 -38.60
N PRO A 84 5.12 4.93 -37.30
CA PRO A 84 4.91 3.55 -36.92
C PRO A 84 3.53 3.03 -37.32
N VAL A 85 3.50 1.82 -37.91
CA VAL A 85 2.28 1.09 -38.25
C VAL A 85 2.17 -0.16 -37.39
N ILE A 86 1.01 -0.35 -36.75
CA ILE A 86 0.69 -1.54 -35.95
C ILE A 86 -0.38 -2.34 -36.68
N ILE A 87 -0.17 -3.63 -36.85
CA ILE A 87 -1.16 -4.57 -37.36
C ILE A 87 -1.90 -5.18 -36.17
N CYS A 88 -3.23 -5.11 -36.19
CA CYS A 88 -4.09 -5.83 -35.26
C CYS A 88 -5.12 -6.66 -36.06
N PRO A 89 -4.73 -7.82 -36.62
CA PRO A 89 -5.63 -8.60 -37.44
C PRO A 89 -6.71 -9.26 -36.55
N PRO A 90 -7.99 -9.24 -36.94
CA PRO A 90 -9.02 -10.00 -36.24
C PRO A 90 -8.71 -11.49 -36.33
N TYR A 91 -8.92 -12.22 -35.23
CA TYR A 91 -8.75 -13.67 -35.21
C TYR A 91 -9.81 -14.35 -36.08
N SER A 92 -9.38 -15.20 -37.01
CA SER A 92 -10.25 -15.94 -37.92
C SER A 92 -10.31 -17.42 -37.56
N THR A 93 -11.46 -17.89 -37.09
CA THR A 93 -11.70 -19.34 -36.89
C THR A 93 -11.82 -20.09 -38.22
N THR A 94 -12.26 -19.42 -39.29
CA THR A 94 -12.40 -20.02 -40.63
C THR A 94 -11.08 -20.54 -41.20
N PHE A 95 -9.98 -19.85 -40.91
CA PHE A 95 -8.62 -20.26 -41.33
C PHE A 95 -7.79 -20.81 -40.18
N ASN A 96 -8.41 -21.08 -39.01
CA ASN A 96 -7.72 -21.51 -37.80
C ASN A 96 -6.51 -20.62 -37.43
N GLY A 97 -6.64 -19.31 -37.64
CA GLY A 97 -5.59 -18.33 -37.41
C GLY A 97 -4.42 -18.32 -38.41
N ILE A 98 -4.41 -19.18 -39.44
CA ILE A 98 -3.32 -19.26 -40.45
C ILE A 98 -3.19 -17.95 -41.23
N ASP A 99 -4.26 -17.17 -41.35
CA ASP A 99 -4.23 -15.86 -42.02
C ASP A 99 -3.31 -14.84 -41.32
N ILE A 100 -2.88 -15.10 -40.08
CA ILE A 100 -1.85 -14.29 -39.39
C ILE A 100 -0.51 -14.29 -40.13
N PHE A 101 -0.17 -15.33 -40.89
CA PHE A 101 1.07 -15.36 -41.66
C PHE A 101 1.13 -14.27 -42.72
N SER A 102 -0.03 -13.85 -43.23
CA SER A 102 -0.11 -12.69 -44.14
C SER A 102 0.29 -11.38 -43.46
N SER A 103 0.27 -11.32 -42.12
CA SER A 103 0.68 -10.18 -41.32
C SER A 103 2.13 -10.25 -40.84
N ILE A 104 2.70 -11.45 -40.73
CA ILE A 104 4.07 -11.67 -40.25
C ILE A 104 5.08 -11.63 -41.41
N ARG A 105 4.67 -12.04 -42.63
CA ARG A 105 5.54 -12.11 -43.81
C ARG A 105 5.34 -10.90 -44.72
N MET A 106 6.25 -9.93 -44.61
CA MET A 106 6.27 -8.71 -45.41
C MET A 106 7.45 -8.68 -46.40
N PRO A 107 7.35 -7.97 -47.53
CA PRO A 107 8.47 -7.77 -48.45
C PRO A 107 9.56 -6.87 -47.82
N SER A 108 10.76 -6.89 -48.40
CA SER A 108 11.86 -6.04 -47.96
C SER A 108 11.47 -4.56 -47.96
N GLY A 109 11.81 -3.84 -46.88
CA GLY A 109 11.52 -2.41 -46.72
C GLY A 109 10.13 -2.09 -46.13
N VAL A 110 9.32 -3.11 -45.81
CA VAL A 110 8.00 -2.96 -45.19
C VAL A 110 8.00 -3.73 -43.87
N CYS A 111 7.80 -3.04 -42.74
CA CYS A 111 7.96 -3.59 -41.40
C CYS A 111 6.91 -3.06 -40.40
N PRO A 112 5.61 -3.31 -40.63
CA PRO A 112 4.59 -3.03 -39.64
C PRO A 112 4.71 -4.00 -38.44
N MET A 113 4.39 -3.51 -37.24
CA MET A 113 4.50 -4.27 -35.99
C MET A 113 3.22 -5.05 -35.69
N LEU A 114 3.31 -6.38 -35.53
CA LEU A 114 2.14 -7.20 -35.19
C LEU A 114 1.81 -7.14 -33.69
N VAL A 115 0.58 -6.75 -33.37
CA VAL A 115 -0.01 -6.84 -32.03
C VAL A 115 -1.42 -7.42 -32.15
N GLN A 116 -1.58 -8.69 -31.79
CA GLN A 116 -2.82 -9.43 -32.06
C GLN A 116 -3.99 -9.03 -31.13
N ASP A 117 -3.70 -8.68 -29.88
CA ASP A 117 -4.74 -8.27 -28.93
C ASP A 117 -5.13 -6.78 -29.13
N PRO A 118 -6.43 -6.46 -29.28
CA PRO A 118 -6.88 -5.10 -29.56
C PRO A 118 -6.55 -4.08 -28.46
N GLU A 119 -6.62 -4.48 -27.19
CA GLU A 119 -6.27 -3.57 -26.09
C GLU A 119 -4.77 -3.30 -26.08
N ASN A 120 -3.97 -4.34 -26.29
CA ASN A 120 -2.52 -4.23 -26.42
C ASN A 120 -2.09 -3.41 -27.64
N ALA A 121 -2.81 -3.45 -28.76
CA ALA A 121 -2.52 -2.61 -29.92
C ALA A 121 -2.72 -1.12 -29.57
N GLY A 122 -3.77 -0.79 -28.81
CA GLY A 122 -3.97 0.55 -28.24
C GLY A 122 -2.85 0.94 -27.26
N LEU A 123 -2.42 0.03 -26.38
CA LEU A 123 -1.32 0.26 -25.44
C LEU A 123 0.02 0.45 -26.17
N ALA A 124 0.28 -0.30 -27.24
CA ALA A 124 1.49 -0.17 -28.06
C ALA A 124 1.53 1.21 -28.72
N ALA A 125 0.42 1.67 -29.31
CA ALA A 125 0.32 3.03 -29.85
C ALA A 125 0.52 4.10 -28.76
N ALA A 126 -0.09 3.93 -27.58
CA ALA A 126 0.11 4.83 -26.46
C ALA A 126 1.59 4.88 -26.01
N LYS A 127 2.26 3.73 -25.91
CA LYS A 127 3.69 3.64 -25.54
C LYS A 127 4.60 4.35 -26.54
N ILE A 128 4.32 4.22 -27.85
CA ILE A 128 5.04 4.93 -28.90
C ILE A 128 4.89 6.45 -28.72
N LEU A 129 3.65 6.92 -28.51
CA LEU A 129 3.37 8.34 -28.31
C LEU A 129 3.94 8.89 -26.99
N ALA A 130 4.01 8.07 -25.94
CA ALA A 130 4.58 8.43 -24.63
C ALA A 130 6.09 8.74 -24.65
N VAL A 131 6.79 8.35 -25.71
CA VAL A 131 8.19 8.79 -25.94
C VAL A 131 8.25 10.31 -26.04
N TYR A 132 7.24 10.93 -26.66
CA TYR A 132 7.21 12.37 -26.95
C TYR A 132 6.21 13.14 -26.09
N ASP A 133 5.23 12.48 -25.48
CA ASP A 133 4.20 13.11 -24.64
C ASP A 133 4.28 12.63 -23.18
N ALA A 134 4.68 13.54 -22.29
CA ALA A 134 4.83 13.26 -20.86
C ALA A 134 3.47 12.96 -20.18
N THR A 135 2.37 13.55 -20.65
CA THR A 135 1.03 13.30 -20.10
C THR A 135 0.59 11.86 -20.39
N ILE A 136 0.79 11.38 -21.62
CA ILE A 136 0.53 9.97 -21.97
C ILE A 136 1.43 9.05 -21.14
N ARG A 137 2.71 9.41 -20.98
CA ARG A 137 3.68 8.63 -20.17
C ARG A 137 3.21 8.46 -18.73
N SER A 138 2.80 9.53 -18.06
CA SER A 138 2.29 9.47 -16.69
C SER A 138 1.01 8.63 -16.58
N ALA A 139 0.08 8.79 -17.53
CA ALA A 139 -1.15 8.00 -17.57
C ALA A 139 -0.87 6.48 -17.75
N LEU A 140 0.13 6.11 -18.56
CA LEU A 140 0.57 4.73 -18.71
C LEU A 140 1.21 4.17 -17.44
N GLN A 141 2.02 4.96 -16.72
CA GLN A 141 2.62 4.55 -15.45
C GLN A 141 1.55 4.26 -14.40
N GLU A 142 0.54 5.13 -14.30
CA GLU A 142 -0.60 4.92 -13.40
C GLU A 142 -1.44 3.70 -13.79
N TYR A 143 -1.70 3.51 -15.09
CA TYR A 143 -2.40 2.33 -15.60
C TYR A 143 -1.68 1.03 -15.21
N HIS A 144 -0.37 0.93 -15.43
CA HIS A 144 0.40 -0.27 -15.07
C HIS A 144 0.41 -0.53 -13.56
N LYS A 145 0.57 0.53 -12.75
CA LYS A 145 0.51 0.41 -11.29
C LYS A 145 -0.82 -0.17 -10.83
N ARG A 146 -1.94 0.34 -11.35
CA ARG A 146 -3.27 -0.16 -11.02
C ARG A 146 -3.48 -1.61 -11.43
N CYS A 147 -2.97 -2.03 -12.59
CA CYS A 147 -3.04 -3.43 -13.01
C CYS A 147 -2.30 -4.35 -12.04
N PHE A 148 -1.11 -3.94 -11.59
CA PHE A 148 -0.35 -4.66 -10.57
C PHE A 148 -1.11 -4.75 -9.24
N ASP A 149 -1.59 -3.61 -8.74
CA ASP A 149 -2.35 -3.54 -7.48
C ASP A 149 -3.60 -4.43 -7.53
N GLN A 150 -4.30 -4.49 -8.68
CA GLN A 150 -5.49 -5.32 -8.86
C GLN A 150 -5.17 -6.82 -8.76
N THR A 151 -4.05 -7.29 -9.34
CA THR A 151 -3.66 -8.70 -9.23
C THR A 151 -3.41 -9.10 -7.78
N THR A 152 -2.78 -8.23 -6.99
CA THR A 152 -2.59 -8.47 -5.55
C THR A 152 -3.93 -8.52 -4.80
N VAL A 153 -4.87 -7.64 -5.13
CA VAL A 153 -6.22 -7.66 -4.54
C VAL A 153 -6.96 -8.95 -4.89
N ASP A 154 -6.90 -9.38 -6.15
CA ASP A 154 -7.58 -10.59 -6.60
C ASP A 154 -7.04 -11.85 -5.88
N ASP A 155 -5.73 -11.92 -5.67
CA ASP A 155 -5.08 -12.99 -4.89
C ASP A 155 -5.57 -13.01 -3.43
N VAL A 156 -5.61 -11.85 -2.77
CA VAL A 156 -6.15 -11.71 -1.41
C VAL A 156 -7.62 -12.15 -1.34
N ILE A 157 -8.44 -11.81 -2.34
CA ILE A 157 -9.85 -12.21 -2.38
C ILE A 157 -10.00 -13.73 -2.45
N VAL A 158 -9.19 -14.39 -3.28
CA VAL A 158 -9.21 -15.85 -3.41
C VAL A 158 -8.86 -16.52 -2.08
N HIS A 159 -7.78 -16.06 -1.43
CA HIS A 159 -7.37 -16.58 -0.13
C HIS A 159 -8.38 -16.27 0.99
N SER A 160 -8.96 -15.06 1.00
CA SER A 160 -9.90 -14.62 2.03
C SER A 160 -11.21 -15.43 2.03
N LYS A 161 -11.64 -15.94 0.87
CA LYS A 161 -12.84 -16.79 0.77
C LYS A 161 -12.76 -18.05 1.62
N SER A 162 -11.56 -18.60 1.82
CA SER A 162 -11.36 -19.80 2.63
C SER A 162 -11.75 -19.60 4.10
N TYR A 163 -11.68 -18.37 4.61
CA TYR A 163 -11.97 -18.06 6.01
C TYR A 163 -13.43 -17.61 6.25
N ILE A 164 -14.23 -17.36 5.22
CA ILE A 164 -15.56 -16.77 5.36
C ILE A 164 -16.47 -17.64 6.24
N SER A 165 -16.53 -18.95 6.00
CA SER A 165 -17.37 -19.85 6.80
C SER A 165 -16.95 -19.90 8.27
N THR A 166 -15.63 -19.91 8.53
CA THR A 166 -15.07 -19.85 9.88
C THR A 166 -15.40 -18.53 10.57
N ILE A 167 -15.26 -17.40 9.85
CA ILE A 167 -15.61 -16.07 10.36
C ILE A 167 -17.10 -16.01 10.69
N ASP A 168 -17.98 -16.45 9.78
CA ASP A 168 -19.43 -16.41 10.00
C ASP A 168 -19.85 -17.25 11.21
N ALA A 169 -19.25 -18.42 11.40
CA ALA A 169 -19.48 -19.24 12.59
C ALA A 169 -19.00 -18.53 13.88
N ALA A 170 -17.89 -17.78 13.81
CA ALA A 170 -17.32 -17.09 14.96
C ALA A 170 -18.04 -15.78 15.34
N ARG A 171 -18.89 -15.22 14.47
CA ARG A 171 -19.61 -13.95 14.73
C ARG A 171 -20.49 -14.00 15.97
N ALA A 172 -21.05 -15.16 16.31
CA ALA A 172 -21.85 -15.33 17.51
C ALA A 172 -21.04 -15.16 18.82
N ASN A 173 -19.70 -15.30 18.74
CA ASN A 173 -18.81 -15.23 19.89
C ASN A 173 -18.29 -13.80 20.15
N THR A 174 -18.75 -12.79 19.42
CA THR A 174 -18.22 -11.43 19.61
C THR A 174 -18.71 -10.81 20.92
N LEU A 175 -17.77 -10.32 21.74
CA LEU A 175 -18.08 -9.48 22.89
C LEU A 175 -18.27 -8.02 22.43
N SER A 176 -19.48 -7.66 22.02
CA SER A 176 -19.83 -6.29 21.59
C SER A 176 -20.12 -5.36 22.77
N LYS A 177 -20.79 -5.89 23.80
CA LYS A 177 -21.20 -5.18 25.01
C LYS A 177 -20.97 -6.07 26.22
N THR A 178 -20.43 -5.49 27.30
CA THR A 178 -20.26 -6.20 28.57
C THR A 178 -21.59 -6.32 29.31
N ASN A 179 -21.91 -7.51 29.81
CA ASN A 179 -22.94 -7.69 30.83
C ASN A 179 -22.26 -7.71 32.21
N LEU A 180 -22.55 -6.70 33.04
CA LEU A 180 -21.94 -6.50 34.36
C LEU A 180 -23.00 -6.53 35.48
N GLU A 181 -24.15 -7.18 35.22
CA GLU A 181 -25.19 -7.37 36.25
C GLU A 181 -24.62 -8.08 37.48
N GLY A 182 -24.93 -7.55 38.67
CA GLY A 182 -24.43 -8.08 39.94
C GLY A 182 -23.00 -7.65 40.31
N ILE A 183 -22.31 -6.85 39.48
CA ILE A 183 -20.99 -6.31 39.76
C ILE A 183 -21.09 -4.82 40.11
N ASN A 184 -20.46 -4.40 41.22
CA ASN A 184 -20.30 -2.98 41.50
C ASN A 184 -19.32 -2.35 40.49
N THR A 185 -19.85 -1.50 39.63
CA THR A 185 -19.12 -0.85 38.52
C THR A 185 -18.93 0.63 38.78
N THR A 186 -18.28 0.97 39.90
CA THR A 186 -17.99 2.36 40.25
C THR A 186 -17.15 3.02 39.14
N ASN A 187 -17.50 4.24 38.75
CA ASN A 187 -16.83 4.98 37.67
C ASN A 187 -16.72 4.20 36.35
N LEU A 188 -17.79 3.49 35.97
CA LEU A 188 -17.86 2.80 34.68
C LEU A 188 -17.67 3.79 33.53
N TYR A 189 -16.68 3.51 32.70
CA TYR A 189 -16.35 4.23 31.47
C TYR A 189 -16.37 3.26 30.29
N VAL A 190 -17.23 3.53 29.32
CA VAL A 190 -17.35 2.76 28.07
C VAL A 190 -16.56 3.47 26.99
N GLY A 191 -15.38 2.94 26.65
CA GLY A 191 -14.53 3.47 25.60
C GLY A 191 -14.83 2.87 24.23
N LYS A 192 -14.11 3.34 23.19
CA LYS A 192 -14.23 2.82 21.82
C LYS A 192 -14.05 1.30 21.75
N VAL A 193 -13.04 0.78 22.46
CA VAL A 193 -12.66 -0.64 22.43
C VAL A 193 -12.68 -1.30 23.83
N ARG A 194 -12.46 -0.52 24.90
CA ARG A 194 -12.37 -1.06 26.27
C ARG A 194 -13.39 -0.43 27.19
N ASP A 195 -13.99 -1.27 28.02
CA ASP A 195 -14.84 -0.85 29.14
C ASP A 195 -13.99 -0.92 30.42
N ARG A 196 -14.05 0.12 31.24
CA ARG A 196 -13.25 0.26 32.46
C ARG A 196 -14.15 0.60 33.64
N PHE A 197 -13.92 -0.02 34.79
CA PHE A 197 -14.51 0.43 36.05
C PHE A 197 -13.52 0.26 37.20
N GLU A 198 -13.85 0.86 38.33
CA GLU A 198 -13.04 0.84 39.54
C GLU A 198 -13.68 -0.05 40.62
N SER A 199 -12.83 -0.75 41.37
CA SER A 199 -13.25 -1.59 42.50
C SER A 199 -12.22 -1.43 43.62
N GLY A 200 -12.49 -0.50 44.53
CA GLY A 200 -11.57 -0.12 45.61
C GLY A 200 -10.26 0.45 45.07
N ASP A 201 -9.16 -0.23 45.38
CA ASP A 201 -7.80 0.08 44.93
C ASP A 201 -7.45 -0.50 43.55
N LYS A 202 -8.42 -1.16 42.88
CA LYS A 202 -8.22 -1.83 41.60
C LYS A 202 -8.97 -1.14 40.47
N VAL A 203 -8.44 -1.34 39.28
CA VAL A 203 -9.08 -1.04 38.01
C VAL A 203 -9.33 -2.34 37.26
N VAL A 204 -10.55 -2.49 36.72
CA VAL A 204 -10.90 -3.60 35.83
C VAL A 204 -10.96 -3.06 34.42
N LEU A 205 -10.23 -3.69 33.50
CA LEU A 205 -10.15 -3.34 32.09
C LEU A 205 -10.70 -4.51 31.27
N ILE A 206 -11.81 -4.30 30.57
CA ILE A 206 -12.44 -5.30 29.70
C ILE A 206 -12.24 -4.88 28.26
N THR A 207 -11.42 -5.63 27.52
CA THR A 207 -11.16 -5.37 26.10
C THR A 207 -12.20 -6.09 25.26
N THR A 208 -13.02 -5.33 24.55
CA THR A 208 -14.14 -5.86 23.74
C THR A 208 -13.72 -6.11 22.28
N ASP A 209 -14.61 -6.73 21.52
CA ASP A 209 -14.40 -7.04 20.10
C ASP A 209 -14.75 -5.86 19.19
N ARG A 210 -15.20 -4.72 19.74
CA ARG A 210 -15.50 -3.49 18.98
C ARG A 210 -14.26 -2.98 18.25
N MET A 211 -14.43 -2.61 16.98
CA MET A 211 -13.41 -2.01 16.13
C MET A 211 -13.85 -0.62 15.73
N SER A 212 -12.95 0.36 15.87
CA SER A 212 -13.18 1.73 15.44
C SER A 212 -12.13 2.19 14.43
N GLY A 213 -12.54 3.04 13.50
CA GLY A 213 -11.66 3.72 12.56
C GLY A 213 -12.30 5.04 12.12
N PHE A 214 -11.48 6.06 11.88
CA PHE A 214 -11.96 7.43 11.58
C PHE A 214 -12.97 7.95 12.62
N ASP A 215 -12.68 7.70 13.90
CA ASP A 215 -13.51 8.07 15.06
C ASP A 215 -14.95 7.53 15.06
N ARG A 216 -15.20 6.47 14.30
CA ARG A 216 -16.49 5.78 14.28
C ARG A 216 -16.30 4.31 14.62
N GLU A 217 -17.28 3.74 15.33
CA GLU A 217 -17.39 2.29 15.46
C GLU A 217 -17.76 1.70 14.10
N LEU A 218 -17.01 0.70 13.64
CA LEU A 218 -17.14 0.11 12.31
C LEU A 218 -17.85 -1.24 12.36
N CYS A 219 -17.40 -2.12 13.25
CA CYS A 219 -17.91 -3.48 13.40
C CYS A 219 -17.36 -4.13 14.68
N THR A 220 -17.74 -5.38 14.92
CA THR A 220 -17.05 -6.27 15.86
C THR A 220 -16.23 -7.31 15.10
N VAL A 221 -15.08 -7.68 15.67
CA VAL A 221 -14.19 -8.70 15.11
C VAL A 221 -14.07 -9.83 16.12
N PRO A 222 -14.52 -11.06 15.81
CA PRO A 222 -14.47 -12.18 16.75
C PRO A 222 -13.09 -12.37 17.37
N PHE A 223 -13.05 -12.51 18.70
CA PHE A 223 -11.84 -12.78 19.50
C PHE A 223 -10.78 -11.67 19.50
N LYS A 224 -11.04 -10.52 18.86
CA LYS A 224 -10.11 -9.38 18.81
C LYS A 224 -9.75 -8.92 20.23
N GLY A 225 -10.72 -8.79 21.11
CA GLY A 225 -10.52 -8.35 22.48
C GLY A 225 -9.59 -9.27 23.26
N GLN A 226 -9.71 -10.59 23.03
CA GLN A 226 -8.85 -11.60 23.64
C GLN A 226 -7.42 -11.47 23.16
N VAL A 227 -7.22 -11.40 21.84
CA VAL A 227 -5.89 -11.23 21.25
C VAL A 227 -5.23 -9.96 21.79
N LEU A 228 -5.93 -8.83 21.79
CA LEU A 228 -5.37 -7.56 22.25
C LEU A 228 -5.03 -7.57 23.75
N ASN A 229 -5.89 -8.14 24.60
CA ASN A 229 -5.67 -8.21 26.04
C ASN A 229 -4.52 -9.18 26.38
N LEU A 230 -4.49 -10.36 25.76
CA LEU A 230 -3.41 -11.34 25.96
C LEU A 230 -2.07 -10.85 25.41
N THR A 231 -2.04 -10.14 24.28
CA THR A 231 -0.82 -9.46 23.80
C THR A 231 -0.34 -8.43 24.82
N SER A 232 -1.25 -7.63 25.39
CA SER A 232 -0.89 -6.66 26.43
C SER A 232 -0.33 -7.35 27.69
N ALA A 233 -0.99 -8.41 28.16
CA ALA A 233 -0.56 -9.20 29.31
C ALA A 233 0.82 -9.84 29.09
N TRP A 234 1.07 -10.36 27.88
CA TRP A 234 2.38 -10.89 27.49
C TRP A 234 3.45 -9.82 27.59
N TRP A 235 3.23 -8.62 27.04
CA TRP A 235 4.20 -7.52 27.13
C TRP A 235 4.46 -7.09 28.57
N PHE A 236 3.42 -6.87 29.38
CA PHE A 236 3.60 -6.51 30.79
C PHE A 236 4.46 -7.51 31.55
N LYS A 237 4.29 -8.81 31.31
CA LYS A 237 5.13 -9.86 31.91
C LYS A 237 6.58 -9.78 31.42
N HIS A 238 6.78 -9.64 30.11
CA HIS A 238 8.13 -9.68 29.52
C HIS A 238 8.94 -8.42 29.83
N THR A 239 8.29 -7.30 30.12
CA THR A 239 8.96 -6.03 30.44
C THR A 239 9.00 -5.69 31.93
N GLU A 240 8.54 -6.59 32.81
CA GLU A 240 8.51 -6.36 34.26
C GLU A 240 9.90 -6.10 34.85
N HIS A 241 10.94 -6.71 34.29
CA HIS A 241 12.34 -6.50 34.66
C HIS A 241 12.87 -5.11 34.30
N ILE A 242 12.19 -4.38 33.40
CA ILE A 242 12.56 -3.01 32.99
C ILE A 242 11.86 -1.99 33.87
N ILE A 243 10.54 -2.14 34.04
CA ILE A 243 9.69 -1.26 34.84
C ILE A 243 8.55 -2.03 35.51
N PRO A 244 8.25 -1.78 36.80
CA PRO A 244 7.06 -2.33 37.44
C PRO A 244 5.79 -1.88 36.70
N ASN A 245 4.81 -2.77 36.58
CA ASN A 245 3.55 -2.48 35.92
C ASN A 245 2.35 -2.66 36.86
N HIS A 246 1.19 -2.19 36.40
CA HIS A 246 -0.02 -2.19 37.22
C HIS A 246 -0.76 -3.53 37.25
N VAL A 247 -0.39 -4.53 36.43
CA VAL A 247 -1.19 -5.76 36.27
C VAL A 247 -1.13 -6.60 37.55
N LEU A 248 -2.30 -7.06 37.99
CA LEU A 248 -2.46 -7.95 39.14
C LEU A 248 -2.90 -9.35 38.70
N ALA A 249 -3.85 -9.42 37.76
CA ALA A 249 -4.39 -10.69 37.27
C ALA A 249 -5.05 -10.54 35.90
N VAL A 250 -5.13 -11.65 35.16
CA VAL A 250 -5.87 -11.78 33.90
C VAL A 250 -6.84 -12.96 34.07
N PRO A 251 -7.98 -12.77 34.74
CA PRO A 251 -8.89 -13.87 35.10
C PRO A 251 -9.67 -14.42 33.90
N ASP A 252 -9.72 -13.67 32.80
CA ASP A 252 -10.38 -14.02 31.55
C ASP A 252 -9.56 -13.46 30.38
N PRO A 253 -9.53 -14.11 29.20
CA PRO A 253 -8.81 -13.62 28.03
C PRO A 253 -9.14 -12.18 27.62
N ASN A 254 -10.34 -11.66 27.91
CA ASN A 254 -10.75 -10.28 27.64
C ASN A 254 -10.48 -9.31 28.81
N VAL A 255 -10.10 -9.79 30.00
CA VAL A 255 -10.10 -8.99 31.23
C VAL A 255 -8.71 -8.88 31.84
N THR A 256 -8.29 -7.65 32.15
CA THR A 256 -7.12 -7.36 32.99
C THR A 256 -7.58 -6.64 34.26
N ILE A 257 -7.15 -7.13 35.42
CA ILE A 257 -7.28 -6.45 36.71
C ILE A 257 -5.92 -5.83 37.04
N GLY A 258 -5.90 -4.53 37.29
CA GLY A 258 -4.70 -3.79 37.67
C GLY A 258 -4.86 -2.96 38.93
N ARG A 259 -3.75 -2.45 39.45
CA ARG A 259 -3.71 -1.42 40.50
C ARG A 259 -4.25 -0.11 39.93
N LYS A 260 -5.05 0.61 40.70
CA LYS A 260 -5.47 1.96 40.34
C LYS A 260 -4.24 2.88 40.40
N CYS A 261 -3.94 3.54 39.29
CA CYS A 261 -2.83 4.48 39.14
C CYS A 261 -3.35 5.83 38.65
N THR A 262 -2.66 6.91 39.02
CA THR A 262 -2.88 8.23 38.43
C THR A 262 -1.94 8.37 37.22
N PRO A 263 -2.46 8.40 35.99
CA PRO A 263 -1.61 8.52 34.80
C PRO A 263 -1.07 9.95 34.69
N PHE A 264 0.17 10.08 34.18
CA PHE A 264 0.66 11.38 33.72
C PHE A 264 -0.15 11.84 32.49
N PRO A 265 -0.41 13.15 32.34
CA PRO A 265 -1.18 13.71 31.22
C PRO A 265 -0.36 13.82 29.91
N ILE A 266 0.57 12.89 29.69
CA ILE A 266 1.51 12.88 28.56
C ILE A 266 1.53 11.49 27.91
N GLU A 267 1.54 11.45 26.59
CA GLU A 267 1.79 10.23 25.82
C GLU A 267 3.26 10.14 25.39
N PHE A 268 3.91 9.04 25.75
CA PHE A 268 5.30 8.75 25.38
C PHE A 268 5.36 8.06 24.02
N VAL A 269 5.49 8.82 22.94
CA VAL A 269 5.54 8.27 21.58
C VAL A 269 6.99 8.10 21.11
N MET A 270 7.42 6.84 20.98
CA MET A 270 8.71 6.45 20.41
C MET A 270 8.60 6.25 18.89
N ARG A 271 9.54 6.81 18.12
CA ARG A 271 9.58 6.72 16.66
C ARG A 271 10.95 6.27 16.17
N GLY A 272 11.00 5.13 15.48
CA GLY A 272 12.18 4.67 14.73
C GLY A 272 12.13 5.02 13.23
N TYR A 273 10.98 5.43 12.71
CA TYR A 273 10.76 5.74 11.30
C TYR A 273 9.88 7.00 11.15
N ILE A 274 10.11 7.79 10.09
CA ILE A 274 9.26 8.94 9.76
C ILE A 274 8.05 8.49 8.94
N THR A 275 6.88 8.47 9.58
CA THR A 275 5.64 8.01 8.95
C THR A 275 4.40 8.65 9.59
N GLY A 276 3.23 8.17 9.18
CA GLY A 276 1.90 8.57 9.64
C GLY A 276 1.17 9.47 8.64
N SER A 277 -0.13 9.66 8.92
CA SER A 277 -1.06 10.43 8.10
C SER A 277 -1.90 11.43 8.91
N THR A 278 -1.84 11.37 10.25
CA THR A 278 -2.59 12.27 11.14
C THR A 278 -1.90 13.63 11.26
N SER A 279 -2.63 14.63 11.77
CA SER A 279 -2.10 15.98 12.05
C SER A 279 -0.97 15.97 13.09
N THR A 280 -0.92 14.98 13.97
CA THR A 280 0.13 14.78 14.99
C THR A 280 1.23 13.82 14.54
N SER A 281 1.25 13.41 13.27
CA SER A 281 2.28 12.50 12.77
C SER A 281 3.50 13.24 12.23
N LEU A 282 4.67 12.62 12.42
CA LEU A 282 5.95 13.18 12.03
C LEU A 282 6.03 13.46 10.52
N TRP A 283 5.57 12.52 9.69
CA TRP A 283 5.61 12.70 8.23
C TRP A 283 4.68 13.83 7.74
N THR A 284 3.44 13.90 8.22
CA THR A 284 2.50 14.95 7.80
C THR A 284 3.04 16.35 8.10
N ASN A 285 3.58 16.56 9.30
CA ASN A 285 4.19 17.84 9.69
C ASN A 285 5.44 18.15 8.86
N TYR A 286 6.33 17.17 8.70
CA TYR A 286 7.55 17.35 7.90
C TYR A 286 7.25 17.70 6.43
N GLN A 287 6.25 17.04 5.85
CA GLN A 287 5.78 17.31 4.48
C GLN A 287 5.19 18.73 4.34
N GLN A 288 4.59 19.26 5.41
CA GLN A 288 4.08 20.63 5.49
C GLN A 288 5.17 21.68 5.75
N GLY A 289 6.44 21.28 5.85
CA GLY A 289 7.57 22.17 6.04
C GLY A 289 8.02 22.34 7.50
N VAL A 290 7.42 21.63 8.45
CA VAL A 290 7.89 21.65 9.85
C VAL A 290 9.26 20.97 9.92
N ARG A 291 10.24 21.67 10.49
CA ARG A 291 11.59 21.16 10.73
C ARG A 291 11.96 21.05 12.20
N LYS A 292 11.28 21.80 13.07
CA LYS A 292 11.41 21.65 14.52
C LYS A 292 10.17 20.94 15.05
N TYR A 293 10.32 19.68 15.46
CA TYR A 293 9.21 18.79 15.84
C TYR A 293 9.41 18.27 17.26
N CYS A 294 8.48 18.59 18.18
CA CYS A 294 8.62 18.26 19.61
C CYS A 294 9.98 18.68 20.20
N GLY A 295 10.52 19.84 19.78
CA GLY A 295 11.86 20.31 20.19
C GLY A 295 13.04 19.75 19.39
N ILE A 296 12.82 18.75 18.53
CA ILE A 296 13.87 18.08 17.75
C ILE A 296 14.04 18.75 16.38
N ASP A 297 15.28 19.04 15.99
CA ASP A 297 15.61 19.53 14.64
C ASP A 297 15.71 18.36 13.65
N LEU A 298 14.83 18.38 12.64
CA LEU A 298 14.77 17.38 11.59
C LEU A 298 15.64 17.82 10.40
N PRO A 299 16.54 16.96 9.89
CA PRO A 299 17.35 17.26 8.73
C PRO A 299 16.50 17.35 7.46
N GLU A 300 17.04 18.02 6.45
CA GLU A 300 16.42 18.07 5.12
C GLU A 300 16.49 16.74 4.37
N GLY A 301 15.67 16.61 3.33
CA GLY A 301 15.70 15.47 2.41
C GLY A 301 15.09 14.17 2.94
N LEU A 302 14.46 14.19 4.12
CA LEU A 302 13.76 13.03 4.66
C LEU A 302 12.61 12.56 3.74
N LYS A 303 12.50 11.25 3.52
CA LYS A 303 11.46 10.59 2.71
C LYS A 303 10.46 9.82 3.58
N LYS A 304 9.23 9.68 3.09
CA LYS A 304 8.17 8.92 3.78
C LYS A 304 8.60 7.47 4.04
N ASN A 305 8.35 6.98 5.25
CA ASN A 305 8.65 5.64 5.76
C ASN A 305 10.15 5.30 5.88
N GLN A 306 11.06 6.29 5.86
CA GLN A 306 12.47 6.01 6.06
C GLN A 306 12.81 5.82 7.56
N LYS A 307 13.88 5.07 7.84
CA LYS A 307 14.43 4.92 9.20
C LYS A 307 15.06 6.23 9.68
N LEU A 308 14.85 6.58 10.93
CA LEU A 308 15.47 7.73 11.58
C LEU A 308 16.91 7.40 12.02
N TRP A 309 17.73 8.42 12.26
CA TRP A 309 19.12 8.25 12.71
C TRP A 309 19.21 7.68 14.13
N GLU A 310 18.18 7.90 14.94
CA GLU A 310 18.00 7.31 16.26
C GLU A 310 16.51 7.16 16.59
N ASN A 311 16.20 6.51 17.72
CA ASN A 311 14.83 6.39 18.20
C ASN A 311 14.43 7.68 18.92
N LEU A 312 13.51 8.43 18.31
CA LEU A 312 13.07 9.73 18.82
C LEU A 312 11.89 9.58 19.77
N ILE A 313 11.95 10.26 20.91
CA ILE A 313 10.80 10.47 21.78
C ILE A 313 10.09 11.75 21.36
N THR A 314 8.79 11.66 21.08
CA THR A 314 8.00 12.78 20.54
C THR A 314 6.68 12.90 21.29
N PRO A 315 6.70 13.47 22.49
CA PRO A 315 5.55 13.42 23.37
C PRO A 315 4.37 14.24 22.83
N THR A 316 3.17 13.81 23.19
CA THR A 316 1.94 14.57 22.99
C THR A 316 1.21 14.76 24.32
N THR A 317 0.50 15.88 24.46
CA THR A 317 -0.42 16.06 25.58
C THR A 317 -1.61 15.13 25.42
N LYS A 318 -2.19 14.70 26.53
CA LYS A 318 -3.43 13.92 26.54
C LYS A 318 -4.61 14.84 26.84
N SER A 319 -5.47 15.10 25.85
CA SER A 319 -6.59 16.05 25.96
C SER A 319 -7.89 15.47 25.44
N ASP A 320 -9.02 15.87 26.03
CA ASP A 320 -10.36 15.43 25.59
C ASP A 320 -10.77 16.04 24.24
N VAL A 321 -10.09 17.11 23.78
CA VAL A 321 -10.39 17.79 22.51
C VAL A 321 -9.43 17.34 21.42
N HIS A 322 -8.14 17.63 21.56
CA HIS A 322 -7.08 17.20 20.64
C HIS A 322 -5.74 17.11 21.35
N ASP A 323 -4.99 16.04 21.08
CA ASP A 323 -3.62 15.88 21.56
C ASP A 323 -2.69 16.85 20.81
N GLU A 324 -1.83 17.55 21.55
CA GLU A 324 -0.90 18.54 21.00
C GLU A 324 0.55 18.03 21.06
N LEU A 325 1.35 18.35 20.04
CA LEU A 325 2.79 18.11 20.05
C LEU A 325 3.43 18.99 21.12
N ILE A 326 4.21 18.39 22.02
CA ILE A 326 4.92 19.10 23.08
C ILE A 326 6.40 18.74 23.08
N SER A 327 7.27 19.67 23.46
CA SER A 327 8.70 19.38 23.63
C SER A 327 8.97 18.80 25.02
N PRO A 328 10.01 17.97 25.21
CA PRO A 328 10.46 17.54 26.53
C PRO A 328 10.61 18.69 27.55
N GLU A 329 11.15 19.83 27.10
CA GLU A 329 11.34 21.02 27.92
C GLU A 329 10.00 21.64 28.34
N ASP A 330 9.02 21.66 27.43
CA ASP A 330 7.68 22.17 27.69
C ASP A 330 6.87 21.23 28.60
N VAL A 331 7.13 19.92 28.58
CA VAL A 331 6.49 18.97 29.52
C VAL A 331 6.81 19.35 30.96
N VAL A 332 8.08 19.68 31.23
CA VAL A 332 8.55 20.05 32.57
C VAL A 332 8.17 21.50 32.90
N SER A 333 8.43 22.45 32.00
CA SER A 333 8.21 23.88 32.28
C SER A 333 6.74 24.24 32.46
N ARG A 334 5.82 23.51 31.79
CA ARG A 334 4.36 23.68 31.96
C ARG A 334 3.78 22.86 33.12
N GLY A 335 4.62 22.14 33.87
CA GLY A 335 4.23 21.42 35.09
C GLY A 335 3.43 20.14 34.85
N PHE A 336 3.51 19.52 33.67
CA PHE A 336 2.87 18.23 33.42
C PHE A 336 3.59 17.08 34.13
N MET A 337 4.91 17.20 34.29
CA MET A 337 5.76 16.25 35.02
C MET A 337 6.90 17.02 35.72
N SER A 338 7.45 16.45 36.79
CA SER A 338 8.74 16.91 37.32
C SER A 338 9.89 16.51 36.38
N GLN A 339 11.04 17.17 36.49
CA GLN A 339 12.23 16.79 35.72
C GLN A 339 12.65 15.34 36.02
N GLU A 340 12.60 14.94 37.29
CA GLU A 340 12.93 13.58 37.73
C GLU A 340 11.99 12.53 37.13
N ASP A 341 10.68 12.78 37.17
CA ASP A 341 9.69 11.88 36.56
C ASP A 341 9.87 11.78 35.05
N TRP A 342 10.13 12.90 34.39
CA TRP A 342 10.37 12.93 32.94
C TRP A 342 11.61 12.12 32.56
N ASP A 343 12.73 12.33 33.25
CA ASP A 343 13.98 11.63 32.98
C ASP A 343 13.84 10.12 33.21
N TYR A 344 13.17 9.73 34.30
CA TYR A 344 12.89 8.33 34.60
C TYR A 344 11.97 7.69 33.54
N CYS A 345 10.81 8.29 33.26
CA CYS A 345 9.84 7.74 32.32
C CYS A 345 10.39 7.71 30.88
N SER A 346 11.13 8.74 30.46
CA SER A 346 11.73 8.81 29.13
C SER A 346 12.85 7.78 28.94
N SER A 347 13.68 7.52 29.97
CA SER A 347 14.66 6.43 29.96
C SER A 347 13.97 5.07 29.80
N LYS A 348 12.93 4.83 30.61
CA LYS A 348 12.18 3.56 30.56
C LYS A 348 11.45 3.36 29.24
N ALA A 349 10.89 4.42 28.65
CA ALA A 349 10.30 4.35 27.32
C ALA A 349 11.33 3.93 26.24
N LYS A 350 12.57 4.42 26.32
CA LYS A 350 13.65 4.03 25.41
C LYS A 350 14.06 2.57 25.62
N GLU A 351 14.26 2.14 26.87
CA GLU A 351 14.60 0.74 27.21
C GLU A 351 13.54 -0.23 26.69
N LEU A 352 12.25 0.07 26.94
CA LEU A 352 11.11 -0.73 26.45
C LEU A 352 11.11 -0.85 24.92
N PHE A 353 11.34 0.26 24.21
CA PHE A 353 11.33 0.25 22.75
C PHE A 353 12.50 -0.56 22.16
N VAL A 354 13.68 -0.52 22.80
CA VAL A 354 14.84 -1.33 22.38
C VAL A 354 14.61 -2.83 22.64
N ASP A 355 14.05 -3.20 23.79
CA ASP A 355 13.70 -4.60 24.08
C ASP A 355 12.64 -5.13 23.10
N GLU A 356 11.59 -4.34 22.81
CA GLU A 356 10.56 -4.68 21.82
C GLU A 356 11.17 -4.99 20.45
N LEU A 357 12.05 -4.11 19.96
CA LEU A 357 12.73 -4.30 18.69
C LEU A 357 13.60 -5.56 18.71
N SER A 358 14.40 -5.73 19.77
CA SER A 358 15.31 -6.88 19.90
C SER A 358 14.55 -8.20 19.88
N ARG A 359 13.42 -8.29 20.59
CA ARG A 359 12.57 -9.49 20.60
C ARG A 359 11.93 -9.76 19.23
N ARG A 360 11.50 -8.73 18.49
CA ARG A 360 11.01 -8.94 17.13
C ARG A 360 12.07 -9.48 16.19
N TYR A 361 13.31 -9.00 16.30
CA TYR A 361 14.42 -9.52 15.50
C TYR A 361 14.74 -10.99 15.82
N ILE A 362 14.73 -11.35 17.10
CA ILE A 362 14.88 -12.74 17.55
C ILE A 362 13.74 -13.61 17.00
N GLN A 363 12.49 -13.18 17.17
CA GLN A 363 11.33 -13.93 16.66
C GLN A 363 11.37 -14.10 15.13
N LEU A 364 11.82 -13.07 14.40
CA LEU A 364 12.02 -13.17 12.94
C LEU A 364 13.10 -14.18 12.59
N TYR A 365 14.23 -14.19 13.30
CA TYR A 365 15.27 -15.20 13.13
C TYR A 365 14.70 -16.61 13.35
N GLU A 366 14.02 -16.83 14.48
CA GLU A 366 13.46 -18.13 14.85
C GLU A 366 12.41 -18.62 13.86
N LEU A 367 11.57 -17.71 13.35
CA LEU A 367 10.54 -18.05 12.36
C LEU A 367 11.11 -18.34 10.97
N ILE A 368 12.19 -17.66 10.58
CA ILE A 368 12.86 -17.89 9.28
C ILE A 368 13.68 -19.17 9.29
N THR A 369 14.37 -19.46 10.41
CA THR A 369 15.33 -20.56 10.52
C THR A 369 14.70 -21.84 11.08
N GLY A 370 13.64 -21.72 11.89
CA GLY A 370 13.09 -22.81 12.68
C GLY A 370 13.91 -23.18 13.91
N GLU A 371 14.95 -22.41 14.24
CA GLU A 371 15.84 -22.65 15.39
C GLU A 371 15.68 -21.55 16.45
N ASP A 372 15.70 -21.92 17.74
CA ASP A 372 15.67 -20.97 18.85
C ASP A 372 16.95 -20.11 18.86
N PHE A 373 16.81 -18.79 19.05
CA PHE A 373 17.96 -17.89 19.06
C PHE A 373 18.81 -18.12 20.32
N GLN A 374 20.03 -18.62 20.13
CA GLN A 374 20.97 -18.84 21.22
C GLN A 374 21.70 -17.54 21.56
N PHE A 375 21.43 -17.00 22.74
CA PHE A 375 22.24 -15.90 23.27
C PHE A 375 23.64 -16.41 23.61
N PRO A 376 24.71 -15.73 23.13
CA PRO A 376 26.07 -16.11 23.49
C PRO A 376 26.30 -15.99 24.99
N GLU A 377 27.07 -16.91 25.59
CA GLU A 377 27.42 -16.85 27.01
C GLU A 377 28.03 -15.49 27.37
N SER A 378 27.38 -14.80 28.31
CA SER A 378 27.71 -13.42 28.73
C SER A 378 28.98 -13.34 29.59
N SER A 379 29.56 -14.47 29.98
CA SER A 379 30.73 -14.57 30.84
C SER A 379 32.04 -14.19 30.15
N LYS A 380 32.08 -14.17 28.81
CA LYS A 380 33.24 -13.77 28.00
C LYS A 380 32.86 -12.68 27.01
N ASN A 381 33.73 -11.72 26.77
CA ASN A 381 33.48 -10.73 25.72
C ASN A 381 33.78 -11.35 24.33
N ALA A 382 33.37 -10.65 23.26
CA ALA A 382 33.53 -11.18 21.90
C ALA A 382 35.01 -11.37 21.49
N ALA A 383 35.91 -10.49 21.95
CA ALA A 383 37.33 -10.58 21.65
C ALA A 383 37.96 -11.83 22.28
N ASP A 384 37.60 -12.14 23.53
CA ASP A 384 38.09 -13.33 24.25
C ASP A 384 37.62 -14.61 23.56
N ARG A 385 36.35 -14.68 23.14
CA ARG A 385 35.82 -15.84 22.40
C ARG A 385 36.51 -16.05 21.05
N ILE A 386 36.83 -14.96 20.34
CA ILE A 386 37.55 -15.02 19.07
C ILE A 386 39.01 -15.47 19.28
N HIS A 387 39.66 -14.92 20.31
CA HIS A 387 41.03 -15.25 20.66
C HIS A 387 41.18 -16.75 21.02
N ASP A 388 40.26 -17.29 21.81
CA ASP A 388 40.24 -18.71 22.22
C ASP A 388 40.12 -19.66 21.01
N VAL A 389 39.40 -19.28 19.95
CA VAL A 389 39.21 -20.11 18.73
C VAL A 389 40.34 -19.95 17.72
N LEU A 390 41.01 -18.79 17.69
CA LEU A 390 42.10 -18.54 16.75
C LEU A 390 43.46 -19.06 17.25
N LEU A 391 43.62 -19.22 18.56
CA LEU A 391 44.89 -19.58 19.20
C LEU A 391 44.83 -20.86 20.04
N GLY A 392 43.65 -21.45 20.25
CA GLY A 392 43.45 -22.81 20.74
C GLY A 392 43.23 -23.77 19.57
#